data_AF-A0A5S9IJI9-F1
#
_entry.id   AF-A0A5S9IJI9-F1
#
_cell.length_a   1.000
_cell.length_b   1.000
_cell.length_c   1.000
_cell.angle_alpha   90.00
_cell.angle_beta   90.00
_cell.angle_gamma   90.00
#
_symmetry.space_group_name_H-M   'P 1'
#
loop_
_entity.id
_entity.type
_entity.pdbx_description
1 polymer ?
#
loop_
_entity_poly.entity_id
_entity_poly.type
_entity_poly.pdbx_seq_one_letter_code
_entity_poly.pdbx_strand_id
1 'polypeptide(L)'
;MSVSVSKEIFYHKTHTCIHCGSIFSYVMKRTPHGMANSEEEAVKAFEANVIQAATGVDNHPCPNCGVVQPEMVAAKRKKHYIWQMIIFTCLFLITVLIAYFHVIHYTTAVLIHFCGAFSIVIWHLITNIHNPNNNLVAQRKIAKQREQHPAQLKLEKQGNLEGDIPPNEITHIYSGFLSALCALSLLFIITPEVVRTTKKWPLNPQWYPQIIGPNDTSRYYFKKAIYSIKGYWRGIAVANIFMEGQSFDAKATTNNNSWEQTISFESSERDTKSHIYAQVTMPSQSQLQNKEVLTVVYIEYKYPKFMGGNTYMIRDGQVEEKTSVKLAHANAGRQYLQLFYGGNVGGGLLLLLLLFVAHQRNKKFLTSTSQATILG
;
A
#
# COMPACT_ATOMS: atom_id res chain seq x y z
N MET A 1 -0.20 33.41 -6.54
CA MET A 1 0.80 33.32 -5.45
C MET A 1 0.03 32.93 -4.19
N SER A 2 0.47 31.93 -3.43
CA SER A 2 -0.18 31.57 -2.16
C SER A 2 0.27 32.52 -1.04
N VAL A 3 -0.66 33.01 -0.22
CA VAL A 3 -0.37 33.78 1.00
C VAL A 3 -0.30 32.82 2.19
N SER A 4 0.66 33.03 3.09
CA SER A 4 0.83 32.19 4.30
C SER A 4 0.90 33.02 5.57
N VAL A 5 0.15 32.62 6.60
CA VAL A 5 0.16 33.22 7.95
C VAL A 5 0.64 32.17 8.95
N SER A 6 1.58 32.55 9.82
CA SER A 6 2.06 31.69 10.90
C SER A 6 2.42 32.51 12.13
N LYS A 7 2.01 32.04 13.31
CA LYS A 7 2.32 32.68 14.59
C LYS A 7 2.55 31.61 15.64
N GLU A 8 3.55 31.81 16.48
CA GLU A 8 3.77 30.96 17.64
C GLU A 8 2.70 31.25 18.71
N ILE A 9 2.11 30.20 19.26
CA ILE A 9 1.04 30.25 20.24
C ILE A 9 1.37 29.35 21.42
N PHE A 10 0.97 29.79 22.61
CA PHE A 10 1.19 29.09 23.88
C PHE A 10 -0.15 28.80 24.55
N TYR A 11 -0.35 27.57 25.02
CA TYR A 11 -1.56 27.20 25.76
C TYR A 11 -1.20 26.47 27.04
N HIS A 12 -1.91 26.79 28.11
CA HIS A 12 -1.89 25.98 29.33
C HIS A 12 -2.94 24.89 29.21
N LYS A 13 -2.53 23.64 29.42
CA LYS A 13 -3.46 22.51 29.48
C LYS A 13 -3.37 21.84 30.84
N THR A 14 -4.50 21.82 31.55
CA THR A 14 -4.65 21.21 32.86
C THR A 14 -5.29 19.84 32.73
N HIS A 15 -4.77 18.87 33.48
CA HIS A 15 -5.24 17.49 33.50
C HIS A 15 -5.44 17.02 34.94
N THR A 16 -6.48 16.23 35.15
CA THR A 16 -6.67 15.49 36.39
C THR A 16 -6.26 14.05 36.14
N CYS A 17 -5.28 13.55 36.89
CA CYS A 17 -4.77 12.20 36.74
C CYS A 17 -5.87 11.18 37.08
N ILE A 18 -6.22 10.31 36.13
CA ILE A 18 -7.25 9.27 36.34
C ILE A 18 -6.90 8.23 37.43
N HIS A 19 -5.62 8.14 37.81
CA HIS A 19 -5.15 7.15 38.78
C HIS A 19 -5.06 7.73 40.19
N CYS A 20 -4.36 8.86 40.39
CA CYS A 20 -4.14 9.42 41.72
C CYS A 20 -4.98 10.69 42.01
N GLY A 21 -5.73 11.21 41.02
CA GLY A 21 -6.52 12.43 41.17
C GLY A 21 -5.71 13.73 41.25
N SER A 22 -4.38 13.69 41.07
CA SER A 22 -3.56 14.91 41.05
C SER A 22 -3.94 15.82 39.89
N ILE A 23 -3.95 17.14 40.11
CA ILE A 23 -4.15 18.13 39.05
C ILE A 23 -2.78 18.67 38.65
N PHE A 24 -2.45 18.60 37.37
CA PHE A 24 -1.20 19.14 36.83
C PHE A 24 -1.46 19.85 35.51
N SER A 25 -0.68 20.88 35.22
CA SER A 25 -0.76 21.64 33.97
C SER A 25 0.58 21.70 33.25
N TYR A 26 0.54 21.85 31.93
CA TYR A 26 1.74 22.05 31.11
C TYR A 26 1.48 23.06 30.01
N VAL A 27 2.55 23.72 29.55
CA VAL A 27 2.48 24.67 28.43
C VAL A 27 2.74 23.92 27.13
N MET A 28 1.82 24.02 26.18
CA MET A 28 2.01 23.58 24.81
C MET A 28 2.46 24.74 23.94
N LYS A 29 3.61 24.58 23.29
CA LYS A 29 4.08 25.47 22.23
C LYS A 29 3.68 24.88 20.87
N ARG A 30 2.99 25.66 20.04
CA ARG A 30 2.57 25.29 18.68
C ARG A 30 2.81 26.44 17.71
N THR A 31 2.99 26.12 16.44
CA THR A 31 3.12 27.10 15.35
C THR A 31 2.19 26.68 14.22
N PRO A 32 0.89 26.98 14.28
CA PRO A 32 -0.03 26.68 13.20
C PRO A 32 0.28 27.57 12.00
N HIS A 33 0.02 27.02 10.83
CA HIS A 33 0.20 27.69 9.55
C HIS A 33 -1.14 27.72 8.82
N GLY A 34 -1.57 28.87 8.33
CA GLY A 34 -2.66 29.00 7.37
C GLY A 34 -2.08 29.32 5.99
N MET A 35 -2.52 28.61 4.95
CA MET A 35 -2.10 28.86 3.57
C MET A 35 -3.32 28.88 2.66
N ALA A 36 -3.47 29.93 1.86
CA ALA A 36 -4.58 30.08 0.91
C ALA A 36 -4.22 31.02 -0.26
N ASN A 37 -5.18 31.26 -1.15
CA ASN A 37 -4.97 32.14 -2.32
C ASN A 37 -5.21 33.62 -1.99
N SER A 38 -5.88 33.94 -0.88
CA SER A 38 -6.06 35.29 -0.36
C SER A 38 -5.61 35.38 1.10
N GLU A 39 -5.35 36.61 1.57
CA GLU A 39 -4.97 36.87 2.96
C GLU A 39 -6.09 36.50 3.93
N GLU A 40 -7.33 36.90 3.62
CA GLU A 40 -8.51 36.59 4.44
C GLU A 40 -8.72 35.08 4.61
N GLU A 41 -8.59 34.30 3.53
CA GLU A 41 -8.68 32.83 3.60
C GLU A 41 -7.51 32.22 4.38
N ALA A 42 -6.31 32.77 4.27
CA ALA A 42 -5.14 32.29 5.01
C ALA A 42 -5.28 32.55 6.51
N VAL A 43 -5.86 33.69 6.91
CA VAL A 43 -6.21 34.01 8.31
C VAL A 43 -7.27 33.03 8.82
N LYS A 44 -8.34 32.80 8.07
CA LYS A 44 -9.38 31.82 8.45
C LYS A 44 -8.84 30.41 8.59
N ALA A 45 -7.95 29.98 7.69
CA ALA A 45 -7.27 28.69 7.78
C ALA A 45 -6.33 28.62 9.00
N PHE A 46 -5.62 29.72 9.30
CA PHE A 46 -4.78 29.85 10.48
C PHE A 46 -5.62 29.71 11.75
N GLU A 47 -6.74 30.42 11.88
CA GLU A 47 -7.66 30.33 13.04
C GLU A 47 -8.21 28.92 13.25
N ALA A 48 -8.62 28.24 12.16
CA ALA A 48 -9.03 26.84 12.23
C ALA A 48 -7.90 25.93 12.75
N ASN A 49 -6.66 26.17 12.30
CA ASN A 49 -5.49 25.41 12.74
C ASN A 49 -5.06 25.75 14.18
N VAL A 50 -5.30 26.97 14.66
CA VAL A 50 -5.13 27.39 16.06
C VAL A 50 -6.05 26.56 16.96
N ILE A 51 -7.35 26.49 16.62
CA ILE A 51 -8.33 25.68 17.36
C ILE A 51 -7.92 24.20 17.36
N GLN A 52 -7.55 23.66 16.19
CA GLN A 52 -7.09 22.28 16.09
C GLN A 52 -5.82 22.04 16.94
N ALA A 53 -4.85 22.96 16.92
CA ALA A 53 -3.62 22.86 17.69
C ALA A 53 -3.90 22.86 19.20
N ALA A 54 -4.87 23.65 19.66
CA ALA A 54 -5.29 23.71 21.07
C ALA A 54 -5.93 22.40 21.57
N THR A 55 -6.60 21.64 20.69
CA THR A 55 -7.16 20.32 21.06
C THR A 55 -6.09 19.24 21.26
N GLY A 56 -4.88 19.44 20.73
CA GLY A 56 -3.77 18.48 20.83
C GLY A 56 -3.34 18.19 22.27
N VAL A 57 -2.62 17.09 22.48
CA VAL A 57 -2.04 16.72 23.78
C VAL A 57 -0.57 16.33 23.60
N ASP A 58 0.27 16.76 24.53
CA ASP A 58 1.66 16.32 24.63
C ASP A 58 1.77 15.22 25.67
N ASN A 59 2.74 14.33 25.49
CA ASN A 59 2.92 13.19 26.38
C ASN A 59 3.69 13.63 27.64
N HIS A 60 2.93 13.90 28.71
CA HIS A 60 3.45 14.26 30.03
C HIS A 60 2.95 13.26 31.08
N PRO A 61 3.83 12.41 31.64
CA PRO A 61 3.46 11.58 32.76
C PRO A 61 3.09 12.44 33.98
N CYS A 62 2.16 11.95 34.80
CA CYS A 62 1.77 12.61 36.04
C CYS A 62 3.00 12.79 36.97
N PRO A 63 3.30 14.00 37.49
CA PRO A 63 4.38 14.24 38.45
C PRO A 63 4.25 13.43 39.75
N ASN A 64 3.01 13.20 40.19
CA ASN A 64 2.72 12.51 41.43
C ASN A 64 2.94 10.99 41.34
N CYS A 65 2.33 10.32 40.37
CA CYS A 65 2.34 8.84 40.26
C CYS A 65 3.05 8.28 39.02
N GLY A 66 3.42 9.10 38.04
CA GLY A 66 4.08 8.69 36.80
C GLY A 66 3.13 8.27 35.67
N VAL A 67 1.84 8.02 35.92
CA VAL A 67 0.90 7.53 34.91
C VAL A 67 0.72 8.52 33.75
N VAL A 68 0.86 8.03 32.51
CA VAL A 68 0.47 8.73 31.29
C VAL A 68 -1.03 8.55 31.05
N GLN A 69 -1.73 9.65 30.82
CA GLN A 69 -3.18 9.68 30.68
C GLN A 69 -3.65 9.04 29.36
N PRO A 70 -4.84 8.41 29.31
CA PRO A 70 -5.32 7.69 28.13
C PRO A 70 -5.35 8.52 26.84
N GLU A 71 -5.71 9.80 26.90
CA GLU A 71 -5.77 10.68 25.75
C GLU A 71 -4.38 10.99 25.17
N MET A 72 -3.37 11.09 26.03
CA MET A 72 -1.97 11.23 25.61
C MET A 72 -1.48 9.96 24.90
N VAL A 73 -1.88 8.77 25.40
CA VAL A 73 -1.59 7.49 24.75
C VAL A 73 -2.29 7.40 23.39
N ALA A 74 -3.58 7.76 23.32
CA ALA A 74 -4.36 7.77 22.09
C ALA A 74 -3.77 8.72 21.03
N ALA A 75 -3.29 9.89 21.42
CA ALA A 75 -2.63 10.84 20.51
C ALA A 75 -1.36 10.25 19.90
N LYS A 76 -0.51 9.61 20.72
CA LYS A 76 0.71 8.94 20.25
C LYS A 76 0.37 7.80 19.27
N ARG A 77 -0.60 6.94 19.63
CA ARG A 77 -1.03 5.81 18.78
C ARG A 77 -1.67 6.28 17.47
N LYS A 78 -2.49 7.32 17.49
CA LYS A 78 -3.09 7.94 16.29
C LYS A 78 -2.02 8.31 15.26
N LYS A 79 -0.89 8.87 15.71
CA LYS A 79 0.25 9.19 14.83
C LYS A 79 0.85 7.93 14.20
N HIS A 80 1.00 6.85 14.95
CA HIS A 80 1.47 5.58 14.38
C HIS A 80 0.49 5.00 13.36
N TYR A 81 -0.81 4.99 13.63
CA TYR A 81 -1.79 4.46 12.68
C TYR A 81 -1.87 5.26 11.39
N ILE A 82 -1.75 6.60 11.44
CA ILE A 82 -1.75 7.38 10.18
C ILE A 82 -0.51 7.08 9.34
N TRP A 83 0.66 6.90 9.95
CA TRP A 83 1.86 6.49 9.22
C TRP A 83 1.75 5.07 8.66
N GLN A 84 1.21 4.13 9.44
CA GLN A 84 0.90 2.77 8.97
C GLN A 84 0.00 2.82 7.73
N MET A 85 -1.09 3.61 7.78
CA MET A 85 -2.00 3.79 6.65
C MET A 85 -1.29 4.37 5.42
N ILE A 86 -0.55 5.47 5.56
CA ILE A 86 0.14 6.12 4.44
C ILE A 86 1.12 5.15 3.79
N ILE A 87 2.00 4.52 4.57
CA ILE A 87 3.01 3.59 4.07
C ILE A 87 2.35 2.39 3.39
N PHE A 88 1.33 1.81 4.02
CA PHE A 88 0.63 0.67 3.45
C PHE A 88 -0.14 1.06 2.19
N THR A 89 -0.76 2.24 2.14
CA THR A 89 -1.46 2.73 0.94
C THR A 89 -0.50 2.89 -0.23
N CYS A 90 0.66 3.50 0.00
CA CYS A 90 1.70 3.63 -1.02
C CYS A 90 2.17 2.25 -1.52
N LEU A 91 2.50 1.34 -0.61
CA LEU A 91 2.90 -0.04 -0.97
C LEU A 91 1.80 -0.75 -1.78
N PHE A 92 0.56 -0.70 -1.32
CA PHE A 92 -0.59 -1.33 -1.95
C PHE A 92 -0.80 -0.79 -3.38
N LEU A 93 -0.86 0.53 -3.54
CA LEU A 93 -1.05 1.16 -4.86
C LEU A 93 0.12 0.85 -5.79
N ILE A 94 1.36 0.97 -5.32
CA ILE A 94 2.55 0.68 -6.12
C ILE A 94 2.56 -0.78 -6.59
N THR A 95 2.35 -1.73 -5.69
CA THR A 95 2.37 -3.16 -6.04
C THR A 95 1.25 -3.54 -7.00
N VAL A 96 0.02 -3.04 -6.78
CA VAL A 96 -1.12 -3.29 -7.66
C VAL A 96 -0.92 -2.65 -9.04
N LEU A 97 -0.42 -1.42 -9.11
CA LEU A 97 -0.19 -0.73 -10.38
C LEU A 97 0.94 -1.39 -11.18
N ILE A 98 2.08 -1.69 -10.54
CA ILE A 98 3.22 -2.36 -11.21
C ILE A 98 2.80 -3.75 -11.71
N ALA A 99 2.00 -4.49 -10.93
CA ALA A 99 1.43 -5.76 -11.37
C ALA A 99 0.46 -5.56 -12.55
N TYR A 100 -0.47 -4.60 -12.46
CA TYR A 100 -1.47 -4.30 -13.49
C TYR A 100 -0.84 -3.91 -14.84
N PHE A 101 0.27 -3.15 -14.82
CA PHE A 101 1.03 -2.80 -16.02
C PHE A 101 2.02 -3.88 -16.46
N HIS A 102 1.95 -5.07 -15.86
CA HIS A 102 2.77 -6.25 -16.18
C HIS A 102 4.29 -6.00 -16.03
N VAL A 103 4.68 -5.04 -15.20
CA VAL A 103 6.11 -4.73 -14.94
C VAL A 103 6.74 -5.82 -14.06
N ILE A 104 5.95 -6.40 -13.15
CA ILE A 104 6.32 -7.59 -12.37
C ILE A 104 5.23 -8.66 -12.51
N HIS A 105 5.60 -9.92 -12.29
CA HIS A 105 4.63 -11.01 -12.25
C HIS A 105 3.72 -10.92 -11.01
N TYR A 106 2.49 -11.41 -11.14
CA TYR A 106 1.52 -11.43 -10.05
C TYR A 106 2.02 -12.20 -8.80
N THR A 107 2.78 -13.27 -8.98
CA THR A 107 3.37 -14.08 -7.88
C THR A 107 4.35 -13.24 -7.05
N THR A 108 5.26 -12.52 -7.72
CA THR A 108 6.18 -11.56 -7.11
C THR A 108 5.41 -10.44 -6.40
N ALA A 109 4.38 -9.89 -7.03
CA ALA A 109 3.55 -8.84 -6.44
C ALA A 109 2.85 -9.32 -5.16
N VAL A 110 2.29 -10.53 -5.14
CA VAL A 110 1.66 -11.13 -3.96
C VAL A 110 2.65 -11.24 -2.80
N LEU A 111 3.86 -11.74 -3.05
CA LEU A 111 4.87 -11.92 -2.02
C LEU A 111 5.37 -10.57 -1.46
N ILE A 112 5.65 -9.59 -2.31
CA ILE A 112 6.05 -8.23 -1.88
C ILE A 112 4.94 -7.62 -1.01
N HIS A 113 3.70 -7.69 -1.50
CA HIS A 113 2.55 -7.13 -0.79
C HIS A 113 2.33 -7.85 0.55
N PHE A 114 2.43 -9.17 0.60
CA PHE A 114 2.33 -9.95 1.85
C PHE A 114 3.41 -9.56 2.85
N CYS A 115 4.68 -9.52 2.46
CA CYS A 115 5.78 -9.16 3.38
C CYS A 115 5.61 -7.74 3.95
N GLY A 116 5.21 -6.78 3.12
CA GLY A 116 4.95 -5.43 3.59
C GLY A 116 3.69 -5.32 4.47
N ALA A 117 2.59 -5.98 4.09
CA ALA A 117 1.38 -6.06 4.92
C ALA A 117 1.67 -6.73 6.28
N PHE A 118 2.44 -7.82 6.30
CA PHE A 118 2.84 -8.52 7.51
C PHE A 118 3.65 -7.62 8.45
N SER A 119 4.58 -6.83 7.89
CA SER A 119 5.34 -5.84 8.65
C SER A 119 4.44 -4.76 9.26
N ILE A 120 3.43 -4.29 8.53
CA ILE A 120 2.43 -3.33 9.02
C ILE A 120 1.59 -3.93 10.14
N VAL A 121 1.17 -5.20 10.02
CA VAL A 121 0.41 -5.90 11.07
C VAL A 121 1.27 -6.10 12.32
N ILE A 122 2.55 -6.47 12.20
CA ILE A 122 3.46 -6.52 13.35
C ILE A 122 3.58 -5.14 14.01
N TRP A 123 3.76 -4.08 13.24
CA TRP A 123 3.83 -2.73 13.79
C TRP A 123 2.51 -2.32 14.47
N HIS A 124 1.37 -2.71 13.91
CA HIS A 124 0.06 -2.53 14.52
C HIS A 124 -0.02 -3.25 15.88
N LEU A 125 0.40 -4.52 15.95
CA LEU A 125 0.44 -5.31 17.19
C LEU A 125 1.38 -4.68 18.23
N ILE A 126 2.58 -4.27 17.84
CA ILE A 126 3.52 -3.59 18.74
C ILE A 126 2.90 -2.30 19.28
N THR A 127 2.22 -1.51 18.43
CA THR A 127 1.55 -0.27 18.84
C THR A 127 0.42 -0.54 19.85
N ASN A 128 -0.29 -1.66 19.70
CA ASN A 128 -1.37 -2.08 20.60
C ASN A 128 -0.85 -2.62 21.94
N ILE A 129 0.18 -3.47 21.90
CA ILE A 129 0.75 -4.16 23.07
C ILE A 129 1.64 -3.22 23.89
N HIS A 130 2.29 -2.24 23.25
CA HIS A 130 3.12 -1.28 23.96
C HIS A 130 2.28 -0.49 24.97
N ASN A 131 2.52 -0.78 26.25
CA ASN A 131 1.97 -0.06 27.38
C ASN A 131 2.99 1.01 27.81
N PRO A 132 2.71 2.31 27.60
CA PRO A 132 3.62 3.35 28.06
C PRO A 132 3.80 3.31 29.58
N ASN A 133 2.79 2.85 30.34
CA ASN A 133 2.77 2.82 31.80
C ASN A 133 3.43 1.57 32.41
N ASN A 134 4.27 0.84 31.65
CA ASN A 134 4.96 -0.36 32.16
C ASN A 134 6.06 -0.05 33.21
N ASN A 135 6.53 1.19 33.30
CA ASN A 135 7.56 1.62 34.24
C ASN A 135 7.22 2.99 34.84
N LEU A 136 6.31 2.99 35.81
CA LEU A 136 5.83 4.20 36.48
C LEU A 136 6.94 4.96 37.20
N VAL A 137 7.95 4.25 37.74
CA VAL A 137 9.08 4.87 38.45
C VAL A 137 9.92 5.74 37.50
N ALA A 138 10.28 5.20 36.33
CA ALA A 138 11.02 5.94 35.31
C ALA A 138 10.20 7.14 34.80
N GLN A 139 8.90 6.96 34.58
CA GLN A 139 8.01 8.03 34.14
C GLN A 139 7.87 9.13 35.19
N ARG A 140 7.72 8.77 36.47
CA ARG A 140 7.67 9.73 37.59
C ARG A 140 8.97 10.52 37.69
N LYS A 141 10.12 9.88 37.48
CA LYS A 141 11.43 10.57 37.44
C LYS A 141 11.47 11.60 36.31
N ILE A 142 11.03 11.24 35.11
CA ILE A 142 10.93 12.17 33.96
C ILE A 142 9.97 13.33 34.28
N ALA A 143 8.82 13.05 34.88
CA ALA A 143 7.84 14.07 35.25
C ALA A 143 8.41 15.05 36.28
N LYS A 144 9.03 14.56 37.35
CA LYS A 144 9.68 15.39 38.38
C LYS A 144 10.80 16.24 37.82
N GLN A 145 11.58 15.72 36.87
CA GLN A 145 12.61 16.51 36.20
C GLN A 145 11.99 17.66 35.38
N ARG A 146 10.87 17.43 34.70
CA ARG A 146 10.15 18.48 33.96
C ARG A 146 9.49 19.50 34.88
N GLU A 147 9.04 19.07 36.06
CA GLU A 147 8.44 19.94 37.08
C GLU A 147 9.42 21.01 37.61
N GLN A 148 10.73 20.75 37.57
CA GLN A 148 11.77 21.74 37.88
C GLN A 148 11.77 22.94 36.90
N HIS A 149 11.08 22.81 35.77
CA HIS A 149 10.84 23.87 34.81
C HIS A 149 9.33 24.17 34.75
N PRO A 150 8.79 25.07 35.61
CA PRO A 150 7.35 25.34 35.70
C PRO A 150 6.73 25.82 34.38
N ALA A 151 7.54 26.40 33.49
CA ALA A 151 7.15 26.76 32.12
C ALA A 151 6.84 25.53 31.23
N GLN A 152 7.21 24.32 31.64
CA GLN A 152 6.96 23.07 30.92
C GLN A 152 5.93 22.19 31.62
N LEU A 153 5.98 22.06 32.95
CA LEU A 153 5.07 21.20 33.72
C LEU A 153 4.96 21.71 35.15
N LYS A 154 3.74 21.79 35.67
CA LYS A 154 3.45 22.26 37.02
C LYS A 154 2.44 21.33 37.70
N LEU A 155 2.78 20.82 38.87
CA LEU A 155 1.81 20.16 39.75
C LEU A 155 1.00 21.24 40.48
N GLU A 156 -0.31 21.26 40.26
CA GLU A 156 -1.21 22.25 40.88
C GLU A 156 -1.80 21.71 42.18
N LYS A 157 -2.20 20.43 42.19
CA LYS A 157 -2.76 19.76 43.35
C LYS A 157 -2.22 18.33 43.44
N GLN A 158 -1.64 18.00 44.58
CA GLN A 158 -1.22 16.63 44.87
C GLN A 158 -2.45 15.72 45.05
N GLY A 159 -2.38 14.52 44.46
CA GLY A 159 -3.43 13.51 44.53
C GLY A 159 -3.13 12.41 45.55
N ASN A 160 -4.14 11.60 45.88
CA ASN A 160 -3.96 10.42 46.73
C ASN A 160 -3.33 9.28 45.94
N LEU A 161 -2.27 8.65 46.46
CA LEU A 161 -1.62 7.49 45.83
C LEU A 161 -2.33 6.18 46.17
N GLU A 162 -3.31 6.20 47.07
CA GLU A 162 -4.14 5.05 47.40
C GLU A 162 -5.18 4.81 46.30
N GLY A 163 -4.85 3.89 45.41
CA GLY A 163 -5.75 3.39 44.38
C GLY A 163 -5.03 2.32 43.59
N ASP A 164 -5.77 1.29 43.17
CA ASP A 164 -5.21 0.32 42.24
C ASP A 164 -4.88 1.02 40.91
N ILE A 165 -3.74 0.65 40.32
CA ILE A 165 -3.42 1.10 38.95
C ILE A 165 -4.57 0.61 38.07
N PRO A 166 -5.30 1.51 37.37
CA PRO A 166 -6.44 1.09 36.58
C PRO A 166 -5.98 -0.04 35.68
N PRO A 167 -6.68 -1.19 35.69
CA PRO A 167 -6.24 -2.36 34.96
C PRO A 167 -6.07 -1.99 33.48
N ASN A 168 -5.15 -2.65 32.78
CA ASN A 168 -4.86 -2.42 31.36
C ASN A 168 -6.11 -2.55 30.42
N GLU A 169 -7.26 -2.93 30.98
CA GLU A 169 -8.51 -3.38 30.37
C GLU A 169 -9.11 -2.46 29.31
N ILE A 170 -8.96 -1.14 29.42
CA ILE A 170 -9.55 -0.20 28.43
C ILE A 170 -8.96 -0.43 27.02
N THR A 171 -7.84 -1.15 26.90
CA THR A 171 -7.16 -1.40 25.62
C THR A 171 -7.38 -2.80 25.02
N HIS A 172 -7.69 -3.83 25.81
CA HIS A 172 -7.41 -5.22 25.39
C HIS A 172 -8.51 -5.90 24.55
N ILE A 173 -9.79 -5.81 24.90
CA ILE A 173 -10.82 -6.65 24.25
C ILE A 173 -11.02 -6.25 22.77
N TYR A 174 -11.18 -4.96 22.51
CA TYR A 174 -11.35 -4.46 21.14
C TYR A 174 -10.06 -4.52 20.31
N SER A 175 -8.87 -4.56 20.94
CA SER A 175 -7.62 -4.70 20.20
C SER A 175 -7.39 -6.14 19.75
N GLY A 176 -7.85 -7.13 20.50
CA GLY A 176 -7.81 -8.55 20.10
C GLY A 176 -8.60 -8.83 18.83
N PHE A 177 -9.88 -8.42 18.77
CA PHE A 177 -10.72 -8.61 17.59
C PHE A 177 -10.16 -7.91 16.35
N LEU A 178 -9.75 -6.65 16.47
CA LEU A 178 -9.15 -5.91 15.36
C LEU A 178 -7.85 -6.57 14.86
N SER A 179 -7.03 -7.09 15.78
CA SER A 179 -5.81 -7.81 15.45
C SER A 179 -6.10 -9.13 14.73
N ALA A 180 -7.15 -9.85 15.13
CA ALA A 180 -7.60 -11.06 14.43
C ALA A 180 -8.07 -10.76 13.00
N LEU A 181 -8.81 -9.66 12.80
CA LEU A 181 -9.21 -9.22 11.45
C LEU A 181 -8.01 -8.80 10.60
N CYS A 182 -7.01 -8.15 11.19
CA CYS A 182 -5.75 -7.87 10.51
C CYS A 182 -5.04 -9.17 10.10
N ALA A 183 -5.00 -10.19 10.96
CA ALA A 183 -4.44 -11.50 10.61
C ALA A 183 -5.24 -12.18 9.48
N LEU A 184 -6.57 -12.11 9.51
CA LEU A 184 -7.43 -12.60 8.44
C LEU A 184 -7.14 -11.91 7.09
N SER A 185 -6.88 -10.60 7.11
CA SER A 185 -6.49 -9.85 5.90
C SER A 185 -5.18 -10.39 5.29
N LEU A 186 -4.20 -10.77 6.11
CA LEU A 186 -2.95 -11.37 5.65
C LEU A 186 -3.17 -12.73 4.99
N LEU A 187 -4.08 -13.54 5.54
CA LEU A 187 -4.46 -14.82 4.95
C LEU A 187 -5.06 -14.60 3.56
N PHE A 188 -5.98 -13.65 3.39
CA PHE A 188 -6.52 -13.31 2.07
C PHE A 188 -5.43 -12.85 1.10
N ILE A 189 -4.49 -12.01 1.57
CA ILE A 189 -3.40 -11.49 0.74
C ILE A 189 -2.54 -12.61 0.15
N ILE A 190 -2.21 -13.63 0.95
CA ILE A 190 -1.34 -14.75 0.54
C ILE A 190 -2.08 -15.92 -0.12
N THR A 191 -3.42 -15.96 -0.05
CA THR A 191 -4.26 -17.03 -0.64
C THR A 191 -3.85 -17.45 -2.06
N PRO A 192 -3.55 -16.54 -3.02
CA PRO A 192 -3.16 -16.95 -4.38
C PRO A 192 -1.96 -17.89 -4.38
N GLU A 193 -0.93 -17.58 -3.58
CA GLU A 193 0.31 -18.36 -3.49
C GLU A 193 0.13 -19.66 -2.71
N VAL A 194 -0.69 -19.65 -1.66
CA VAL A 194 -1.05 -20.87 -0.92
C VAL A 194 -1.79 -21.84 -1.83
N VAL A 195 -2.79 -21.37 -2.58
CA VAL A 195 -3.55 -22.21 -3.51
C VAL A 195 -2.66 -22.69 -4.66
N ARG A 196 -1.84 -21.81 -5.24
CA ARG A 196 -0.87 -22.16 -6.29
C ARG A 196 0.06 -23.29 -5.84
N THR A 197 0.64 -23.15 -4.65
CA THR A 197 1.57 -24.13 -4.08
C THR A 197 0.87 -25.45 -3.77
N THR A 198 -0.31 -25.40 -3.15
CA THR A 198 -1.10 -26.58 -2.77
C THR A 198 -1.55 -27.37 -4.01
N LYS A 199 -1.97 -26.67 -5.07
CA LYS A 199 -2.37 -27.29 -6.34
C LYS A 199 -1.19 -27.57 -7.27
N LYS A 200 0.06 -27.31 -6.83
CA LYS A 200 1.30 -27.48 -7.61
C LYS A 200 1.26 -26.81 -8.99
N TRP A 201 0.64 -25.64 -9.08
CA TRP A 201 0.59 -24.89 -10.34
C TRP A 201 1.99 -24.41 -10.73
N PRO A 202 2.51 -24.84 -11.91
CA PRO A 202 3.83 -24.45 -12.36
C PRO A 202 3.90 -22.96 -12.71
N LEU A 203 5.11 -22.41 -12.61
CA LEU A 203 5.43 -21.05 -13.03
C LEU A 203 6.17 -21.08 -14.38
N ASN A 204 5.67 -20.32 -15.35
CA ASN A 204 6.30 -20.12 -16.65
C ASN A 204 6.82 -18.67 -16.73
N PRO A 205 8.09 -18.39 -16.41
CA PRO A 205 8.59 -17.03 -16.18
C PRO A 205 8.60 -16.13 -17.44
N GLN A 206 8.60 -16.72 -18.64
CA GLN A 206 8.53 -15.96 -19.89
C GLN A 206 7.11 -15.56 -20.29
N TRP A 207 6.11 -15.97 -19.50
CA TRP A 207 4.71 -15.80 -19.78
C TRP A 207 4.02 -14.90 -18.75
N TYR A 208 2.95 -14.24 -19.20
CA TYR A 208 2.13 -13.40 -18.34
C TYR A 208 0.62 -13.60 -18.61
N PRO A 209 -0.18 -14.08 -17.64
CA PRO A 209 0.25 -14.59 -16.33
C PRO A 209 1.13 -15.83 -16.46
N GLN A 210 1.96 -16.09 -15.43
CA GLN A 210 2.92 -17.20 -15.42
C GLN A 210 2.28 -18.58 -15.27
N ILE A 211 1.07 -18.65 -14.70
CA ILE A 211 0.32 -19.89 -14.51
C ILE A 211 -0.62 -20.03 -15.69
N ILE A 212 -0.54 -21.17 -16.35
CA ILE A 212 -1.24 -21.43 -17.60
C ILE A 212 -1.80 -22.84 -17.53
N GLY A 213 -3.08 -23.02 -17.77
CA GLY A 213 -3.70 -24.30 -18.05
C GLY A 213 -4.39 -24.29 -19.42
N PRO A 214 -4.95 -25.43 -19.84
CA PRO A 214 -5.83 -25.48 -21.01
C PRO A 214 -6.94 -24.43 -20.93
N ASN A 215 -7.25 -23.80 -22.07
CA ASN A 215 -8.22 -22.70 -22.22
C ASN A 215 -7.84 -21.36 -21.54
N ASP A 216 -6.67 -21.26 -20.90
CA ASP A 216 -6.14 -19.97 -20.45
C ASP A 216 -5.49 -19.21 -21.63
N THR A 217 -5.50 -17.89 -21.52
CA THR A 217 -4.80 -16.99 -22.45
C THR A 217 -3.66 -16.32 -21.72
N SER A 218 -2.44 -16.46 -22.25
CA SER A 218 -1.25 -15.84 -21.69
C SER A 218 -0.43 -15.14 -22.77
N ARG A 219 0.27 -14.09 -22.37
CA ARG A 219 1.15 -13.30 -23.21
C ARG A 219 2.59 -13.81 -23.10
N TYR A 220 3.19 -14.19 -24.22
CA TYR A 220 4.60 -14.49 -24.35
C TYR A 220 5.34 -13.25 -24.82
N TYR A 221 6.38 -12.83 -24.10
CA TYR A 221 7.23 -11.69 -24.48
C TYR A 221 8.53 -12.18 -25.10
N PHE A 222 8.80 -11.78 -26.34
CA PHE A 222 10.03 -12.12 -27.03
C PHE A 222 11.21 -11.33 -26.44
N LYS A 223 12.41 -11.91 -26.50
CA LYS A 223 13.63 -11.20 -26.08
C LYS A 223 13.94 -10.02 -27.01
N LYS A 224 13.45 -10.09 -28.25
CA LYS A 224 13.61 -9.05 -29.27
C LYS A 224 12.79 -7.81 -28.92
N ALA A 225 13.47 -6.68 -28.85
CA ALA A 225 12.84 -5.36 -28.82
C ALA A 225 12.98 -4.67 -30.18
N ILE A 226 12.03 -3.83 -30.51
CA ILE A 226 12.06 -2.94 -31.67
C ILE A 226 11.99 -1.49 -31.18
N TYR A 227 12.49 -0.57 -32.00
CA TYR A 227 12.36 0.85 -31.76
C TYR A 227 11.57 1.45 -32.91
N SER A 228 10.47 2.10 -32.58
CA SER A 228 9.45 2.54 -33.53
C SER A 228 8.84 3.86 -33.08
N ILE A 229 8.33 4.62 -34.03
CA ILE A 229 7.62 5.87 -33.75
C ILE A 229 6.41 5.57 -32.85
N LYS A 230 6.30 6.26 -31.71
CA LYS A 230 5.25 6.06 -30.68
C LYS A 230 5.12 4.64 -30.13
N GLY A 231 6.11 3.79 -30.37
CA GLY A 231 6.04 2.39 -30.01
C GLY A 231 5.08 1.58 -30.89
N TYR A 232 4.63 2.12 -32.02
CA TYR A 232 3.69 1.45 -32.92
C TYR A 232 4.30 0.25 -33.61
N TRP A 233 3.53 -0.85 -33.63
CA TRP A 233 3.81 -1.99 -34.47
C TRP A 233 2.55 -2.83 -34.65
N ARG A 234 2.53 -3.64 -35.70
CA ARG A 234 1.46 -4.61 -35.93
C ARG A 234 2.05 -5.91 -36.42
N GLY A 235 1.37 -7.01 -36.18
CA GLY A 235 1.81 -8.30 -36.68
C GLY A 235 0.71 -9.33 -36.78
N ILE A 236 1.10 -10.49 -37.28
CA ILE A 236 0.31 -11.71 -37.31
C ILE A 236 1.08 -12.72 -36.47
N ALA A 237 0.41 -13.31 -35.48
CA ALA A 237 1.00 -14.31 -34.61
C ALA A 237 0.40 -15.69 -34.91
N VAL A 238 1.26 -16.71 -34.94
CA VAL A 238 0.89 -18.12 -35.04
C VAL A 238 1.54 -18.85 -33.87
N ALA A 239 0.80 -19.74 -33.23
CA ALA A 239 1.34 -20.58 -32.17
C ALA A 239 0.93 -22.03 -32.39
N ASN A 240 1.91 -22.93 -32.33
CA ASN A 240 1.71 -24.37 -32.41
C ASN A 240 2.24 -25.01 -31.14
N ILE A 241 1.50 -25.97 -30.60
CA ILE A 241 1.87 -26.69 -29.38
C ILE A 241 2.13 -28.14 -29.72
N PHE A 242 3.25 -28.68 -29.24
CA PHE A 242 3.68 -30.04 -29.49
C PHE A 242 3.80 -30.81 -28.18
N MET A 243 3.22 -32.00 -28.14
CA MET A 243 3.35 -32.95 -27.03
C MET A 243 3.47 -34.35 -27.60
N GLU A 244 4.57 -35.06 -27.29
CA GLU A 244 4.78 -36.47 -27.68
C GLU A 244 4.62 -36.71 -29.20
N GLY A 245 5.01 -35.74 -30.04
CA GLY A 245 4.91 -35.82 -31.50
C GLY A 245 3.53 -35.42 -32.08
N GLN A 246 2.52 -35.19 -31.25
CA GLN A 246 1.23 -34.65 -31.66
C GLN A 246 1.27 -33.11 -31.68
N SER A 247 0.71 -32.49 -32.72
CA SER A 247 0.53 -31.03 -32.84
C SER A 247 -0.88 -30.61 -32.45
N PHE A 248 -0.99 -29.47 -31.78
CA PHE A 248 -2.24 -28.81 -31.40
C PHE A 248 -2.20 -27.36 -31.85
N ASP A 249 -3.22 -26.95 -32.60
CA ASP A 249 -3.35 -25.57 -33.06
C ASP A 249 -3.77 -24.67 -31.88
N ALA A 250 -2.95 -23.66 -31.58
CA ALA A 250 -3.24 -22.67 -30.56
C ALA A 250 -3.64 -21.34 -31.20
N LYS A 251 -4.69 -20.71 -30.67
CA LYS A 251 -5.09 -19.38 -31.13
C LYS A 251 -4.09 -18.35 -30.63
N ALA A 252 -3.44 -17.64 -31.56
CA ALA A 252 -2.53 -16.55 -31.23
C ALA A 252 -3.02 -15.21 -31.81
N THR A 253 -2.86 -14.15 -31.03
CA THR A 253 -3.03 -12.77 -31.49
C THR A 253 -1.82 -11.95 -31.04
N THR A 254 -1.64 -10.76 -31.60
CA THR A 254 -0.56 -9.86 -31.23
C THR A 254 -1.03 -8.42 -31.36
N ASN A 255 -0.11 -7.47 -31.16
CA ASN A 255 -0.40 -6.07 -31.36
C ASN A 255 -0.84 -5.82 -32.81
N ASN A 256 -1.86 -4.99 -32.98
CA ASN A 256 -2.41 -4.66 -34.29
C ASN A 256 -2.67 -3.15 -34.38
N ASN A 257 -1.66 -2.34 -34.03
CA ASN A 257 -1.80 -0.88 -34.18
C ASN A 257 -2.04 -0.54 -35.65
N SER A 258 -2.96 0.38 -35.89
CA SER A 258 -3.10 1.07 -37.16
C SER A 258 -2.29 2.37 -37.13
N TRP A 259 -1.69 2.70 -38.27
CA TRP A 259 -1.17 4.04 -38.53
C TRP A 259 -1.49 4.39 -39.97
N GLU A 260 -1.71 5.68 -40.21
CA GLU A 260 -1.99 6.23 -41.53
C GLU A 260 -0.70 6.44 -42.33
N GLN A 261 -0.81 7.04 -43.51
CA GLN A 261 0.35 7.41 -44.33
C GLN A 261 1.24 8.44 -43.61
N THR A 262 0.66 9.28 -42.75
CA THR A 262 1.38 10.25 -41.92
C THR A 262 1.25 9.90 -40.44
N ILE A 263 2.32 10.10 -39.67
CA ILE A 263 2.31 9.92 -38.21
C ILE A 263 2.78 11.23 -37.59
N SER A 264 1.91 11.86 -36.79
CA SER A 264 2.29 13.00 -35.96
C SER A 264 2.87 12.50 -34.64
N PHE A 265 4.08 12.94 -34.30
CA PHE A 265 4.82 12.52 -33.10
C PHE A 265 5.71 13.64 -32.58
N GLU A 266 5.94 13.64 -31.28
CA GLU A 266 6.91 14.53 -30.63
C GLU A 266 8.35 14.00 -30.82
N SER A 267 9.35 14.86 -30.62
CA SER A 267 10.76 14.46 -30.75
C SER A 267 11.14 13.31 -29.81
N SER A 268 10.52 13.25 -28.62
CA SER A 268 10.65 12.20 -27.60
C SER A 268 10.06 10.85 -28.03
N GLU A 269 9.16 10.83 -29.02
CA GLU A 269 8.42 9.64 -29.46
C GLU A 269 9.00 9.03 -30.75
N ARG A 270 10.10 9.56 -31.28
CA ARG A 270 10.71 9.13 -32.56
C ARG A 270 11.22 7.69 -32.54
N ASP A 271 11.68 7.24 -31.37
CA ASP A 271 12.39 5.97 -31.20
C ASP A 271 11.99 5.29 -29.89
N THR A 272 10.69 5.12 -29.69
CA THR A 272 10.16 4.45 -28.49
C THR A 272 10.40 2.95 -28.59
N LYS A 273 11.02 2.39 -27.54
CA LYS A 273 11.28 0.95 -27.42
C LYS A 273 9.97 0.20 -27.15
N SER A 274 9.65 -0.78 -28.00
CA SER A 274 8.52 -1.70 -27.86
C SER A 274 9.01 -3.14 -27.81
N HIS A 275 8.43 -3.92 -26.89
CA HIS A 275 8.65 -5.37 -26.81
C HIS A 275 7.62 -6.11 -27.66
N ILE A 276 8.10 -7.02 -28.50
CA ILE A 276 7.23 -7.89 -29.30
C ILE A 276 6.61 -8.93 -28.37
N TYR A 277 5.32 -9.18 -28.52
CA TYR A 277 4.60 -10.19 -27.74
C TYR A 277 3.57 -10.96 -28.57
N ALA A 278 3.27 -12.20 -28.18
CA ALA A 278 2.11 -12.95 -28.66
C ALA A 278 1.16 -13.21 -27.50
N GLN A 279 -0.14 -13.05 -27.70
CA GLN A 279 -1.17 -13.52 -26.79
C GLN A 279 -1.68 -14.86 -27.29
N VAL A 280 -1.32 -15.94 -26.61
CA VAL A 280 -1.63 -17.33 -27.00
C VAL A 280 -2.69 -17.89 -26.08
N THR A 281 -3.75 -18.45 -26.66
CA THR A 281 -4.78 -19.19 -25.92
C THR A 281 -4.48 -20.67 -26.04
N MET A 282 -4.28 -21.32 -24.89
CA MET A 282 -3.97 -22.73 -24.83
C MET A 282 -5.17 -23.55 -25.29
N PRO A 283 -4.97 -24.57 -26.14
CA PRO A 283 -6.01 -25.50 -26.56
C PRO A 283 -6.69 -26.17 -25.35
N SER A 284 -7.99 -26.47 -25.46
CA SER A 284 -8.82 -26.93 -24.34
C SER A 284 -8.74 -28.43 -24.05
N GLN A 285 -7.90 -29.18 -24.76
CA GLN A 285 -7.80 -30.64 -24.67
C GLN A 285 -7.32 -31.06 -23.28
N SER A 286 -8.04 -32.00 -22.67
CA SER A 286 -7.76 -32.51 -21.32
C SER A 286 -6.39 -33.20 -21.21
N GLN A 287 -5.90 -33.81 -22.28
CA GLN A 287 -4.60 -34.49 -22.32
C GLN A 287 -3.40 -33.55 -22.11
N LEU A 288 -3.58 -32.24 -22.29
CA LEU A 288 -2.54 -31.23 -22.05
C LEU A 288 -2.40 -30.86 -20.56
N GLN A 289 -3.35 -31.24 -19.70
CA GLN A 289 -3.34 -30.85 -18.28
C GLN A 289 -2.17 -31.47 -17.53
N ASN A 290 -1.47 -30.67 -16.72
CA ASN A 290 -0.32 -31.12 -15.92
C ASN A 290 0.82 -31.71 -16.76
N LYS A 291 0.90 -31.34 -18.04
CA LYS A 291 1.97 -31.76 -18.96
C LYS A 291 2.90 -30.60 -19.27
N GLU A 292 4.12 -30.95 -19.64
CA GLU A 292 5.08 -30.03 -20.25
C GLU A 292 4.95 -30.14 -21.76
N VAL A 293 4.76 -29.01 -22.43
CA VAL A 293 4.53 -28.95 -23.88
C VAL A 293 5.55 -28.00 -24.53
N LEU A 294 5.97 -28.33 -25.74
CA LEU A 294 6.80 -27.43 -26.54
C LEU A 294 5.88 -26.48 -27.29
N THR A 295 5.98 -25.18 -27.01
CA THR A 295 5.24 -24.14 -27.71
C THR A 295 6.16 -23.43 -28.69
N VAL A 296 5.80 -23.43 -29.97
CA VAL A 296 6.48 -22.67 -31.04
C VAL A 296 5.64 -21.46 -31.35
N VAL A 297 6.17 -20.27 -31.06
CA VAL A 297 5.48 -18.99 -31.30
C VAL A 297 6.21 -18.26 -32.42
N TYR A 298 5.49 -17.97 -33.48
CA TYR A 298 5.97 -17.23 -34.64
C TYR A 298 5.20 -15.92 -34.79
N ILE A 299 5.92 -14.83 -35.07
CA ILE A 299 5.34 -13.53 -35.40
C ILE A 299 6.01 -12.97 -36.64
N GLU A 300 5.19 -12.60 -37.63
CA GLU A 300 5.52 -11.61 -38.65
C GLU A 300 5.04 -10.25 -38.20
N TYR A 301 5.89 -9.23 -38.23
CA TYR A 301 5.55 -7.89 -37.75
C TYR A 301 6.09 -6.79 -38.65
N LYS A 302 5.43 -5.64 -38.58
CA LYS A 302 5.78 -4.40 -39.27
C LYS A 302 5.79 -3.25 -38.29
N TYR A 303 6.66 -2.27 -38.49
CA TYR A 303 6.71 -1.06 -37.67
C TYR A 303 7.28 0.14 -38.44
N PRO A 304 6.84 1.38 -38.14
CA PRO A 304 7.40 2.59 -38.71
C PRO A 304 8.70 2.97 -37.98
N LYS A 305 9.82 3.00 -38.71
CA LYS A 305 11.13 3.44 -38.22
C LYS A 305 11.43 4.84 -38.75
N PHE A 306 11.78 5.77 -37.86
CA PHE A 306 12.14 7.14 -38.21
C PHE A 306 13.42 7.17 -39.07
N MET A 307 13.43 7.99 -40.14
CA MET A 307 14.55 8.11 -41.08
C MET A 307 15.16 9.52 -41.17
N GLY A 308 14.63 10.48 -40.41
CA GLY A 308 14.98 11.90 -40.54
C GLY A 308 13.96 12.69 -41.37
N GLY A 309 14.00 14.02 -41.28
CA GLY A 309 13.18 14.91 -42.12
C GLY A 309 11.67 14.68 -42.05
N ASN A 310 11.12 14.32 -40.88
CA ASN A 310 9.71 13.93 -40.67
C ASN A 310 9.23 12.75 -41.53
N THR A 311 10.15 11.97 -42.10
CA THR A 311 9.84 10.76 -42.84
C THR A 311 10.09 9.51 -42.00
N TYR A 312 9.36 8.46 -42.32
CA TYR A 312 9.56 7.14 -41.75
C TYR A 312 9.54 6.08 -42.85
N MET A 313 10.17 4.95 -42.59
CA MET A 313 10.08 3.78 -43.44
C MET A 313 9.44 2.63 -42.67
N ILE A 314 8.60 1.84 -43.34
CA ILE A 314 8.07 0.62 -42.75
C ILE A 314 9.18 -0.44 -42.81
N ARG A 315 9.46 -1.05 -41.67
CA ARG A 315 10.35 -2.21 -41.56
C ARG A 315 9.52 -3.43 -41.27
N ASP A 316 9.72 -4.47 -42.06
CA ASP A 316 9.21 -5.80 -41.80
C ASP A 316 10.21 -6.61 -40.98
N GLY A 317 9.72 -7.57 -40.21
CA GLY A 317 10.54 -8.50 -39.47
C GLY A 317 9.76 -9.76 -39.13
N GLN A 318 10.51 -10.82 -38.81
CA GLN A 318 9.96 -12.05 -38.28
C GLN A 318 10.74 -12.48 -37.05
N VAL A 319 10.08 -13.22 -36.17
CA VAL A 319 10.71 -13.87 -35.01
C VAL A 319 9.98 -15.17 -34.71
N GLU A 320 10.76 -16.23 -34.51
CA GLU A 320 10.29 -17.53 -34.01
C GLU A 320 11.02 -17.83 -32.71
N GLU A 321 10.29 -18.20 -31.67
CA GLU A 321 10.87 -18.72 -30.44
C GLU A 321 10.17 -20.03 -30.04
N LYS A 322 10.99 -20.99 -29.60
CA LYS A 322 10.54 -22.27 -29.06
C LYS A 322 10.71 -22.23 -27.55
N THR A 323 9.63 -22.43 -26.81
CA THR A 323 9.64 -22.38 -25.34
C THR A 323 8.93 -23.60 -24.76
N SER A 324 9.45 -24.12 -23.65
CA SER A 324 8.80 -25.19 -22.90
C SER A 324 7.81 -24.58 -21.92
N VAL A 325 6.56 -25.06 -21.93
CA VAL A 325 5.49 -24.56 -21.07
C VAL A 325 4.96 -25.71 -20.24
N LYS A 326 5.01 -25.56 -18.92
CA LYS A 326 4.39 -26.47 -17.98
C LYS A 326 2.96 -26.01 -17.74
N LEU A 327 2.00 -26.83 -18.16
CA LEU A 327 0.58 -26.55 -18.02
C LEU A 327 0.04 -27.08 -16.69
N ALA A 328 -0.87 -26.33 -16.08
CA ALA A 328 -1.66 -26.73 -14.92
C ALA A 328 -2.97 -27.44 -15.36
N HIS A 329 -3.92 -27.65 -14.44
CA HIS A 329 -5.28 -28.06 -14.79
C HIS A 329 -6.02 -26.93 -15.55
N ALA A 330 -7.13 -27.27 -16.19
CA ALA A 330 -7.86 -26.32 -17.04
C ALA A 330 -8.29 -25.04 -16.27
N ASN A 331 -8.11 -23.88 -16.92
CA ASN A 331 -8.41 -22.54 -16.39
C ASN A 331 -7.64 -22.15 -15.10
N ALA A 332 -6.50 -22.78 -14.80
CA ALA A 332 -5.70 -22.45 -13.61
C ALA A 332 -5.24 -20.99 -13.60
N GLY A 333 -4.86 -20.44 -14.75
CA GLY A 333 -4.44 -19.05 -14.90
C GLY A 333 -5.58 -18.09 -14.56
N ARG A 334 -6.78 -18.33 -15.09
CA ARG A 334 -7.98 -17.56 -14.73
C ARG A 334 -8.32 -17.66 -13.24
N GLN A 335 -8.28 -18.86 -12.66
CA GLN A 335 -8.52 -19.06 -11.22
C GLN A 335 -7.49 -18.31 -10.38
N TYR A 336 -6.21 -18.37 -10.75
CA TYR A 336 -5.16 -17.65 -10.05
C TYR A 336 -5.38 -16.13 -10.13
N LEU A 337 -5.80 -15.61 -11.28
CA LEU A 337 -6.09 -14.19 -11.45
C LEU A 337 -7.29 -13.75 -10.59
N GLN A 338 -8.33 -14.58 -10.48
CA GLN A 338 -9.45 -14.34 -9.56
C GLN A 338 -9.00 -14.33 -8.10
N LEU A 339 -8.12 -15.25 -7.70
CA LEU A 339 -7.54 -15.24 -6.37
C LEU A 339 -6.67 -14.01 -6.14
N PHE A 340 -5.92 -13.56 -7.15
CA PHE A 340 -5.13 -12.33 -7.06
C PHE A 340 -6.03 -11.11 -6.80
N TYR A 341 -7.04 -10.86 -7.63
CA TYR A 341 -7.91 -9.71 -7.42
C TYR A 341 -8.85 -9.86 -6.20
N GLY A 342 -9.43 -11.05 -5.98
CA GLY A 342 -10.32 -11.28 -4.85
C GLY A 342 -9.58 -11.38 -3.51
N GLY A 343 -8.51 -12.15 -3.46
CA GLY A 343 -7.71 -12.39 -2.26
C GLY A 343 -6.67 -11.29 -2.01
N ASN A 344 -5.75 -11.05 -2.96
CA ASN A 344 -4.66 -10.10 -2.76
C ASN A 344 -5.16 -8.65 -2.68
N VAL A 345 -5.92 -8.19 -3.67
CA VAL A 345 -6.45 -6.82 -3.67
C VAL A 345 -7.54 -6.66 -2.60
N GLY A 346 -8.47 -7.62 -2.49
CA GLY A 346 -9.51 -7.59 -1.45
C GLY A 346 -8.96 -7.61 -0.02
N GLY A 347 -7.98 -8.46 0.27
CA GLY A 347 -7.28 -8.50 1.56
C GLY A 347 -6.52 -7.21 1.87
N GLY A 348 -5.89 -6.60 0.87
CA GLY A 348 -5.26 -5.29 1.00
C GLY A 348 -6.25 -4.17 1.35
N LEU A 349 -7.39 -4.11 0.66
CA LEU A 349 -8.46 -3.15 0.97
C LEU A 349 -9.04 -3.35 2.36
N LEU A 350 -9.23 -4.60 2.79
CA LEU A 350 -9.64 -4.93 4.15
C LEU A 350 -8.64 -4.39 5.17
N LEU A 351 -7.34 -4.63 4.98
CA LEU A 351 -6.32 -4.12 5.91
C LEU A 351 -6.31 -2.58 5.98
N LEU A 352 -6.46 -1.89 4.84
CA LEU A 352 -6.58 -0.42 4.82
C LEU A 352 -7.78 0.06 5.64
N LEU A 353 -8.94 -0.58 5.48
CA LEU A 353 -10.14 -0.25 6.25
C LEU A 353 -9.92 -0.45 7.75
N LEU A 354 -9.29 -1.55 8.16
CA LEU A 354 -9.02 -1.84 9.57
C LEU A 354 -8.05 -0.82 10.19
N LEU A 355 -7.00 -0.41 9.47
CA LEU A 355 -6.10 0.66 9.89
C LEU A 355 -6.82 2.01 10.01
N PHE A 356 -7.74 2.31 9.10
CA PHE A 356 -8.58 3.49 9.18
C PHE A 356 -9.51 3.47 10.40
N VAL A 357 -10.14 2.33 10.68
CA VAL A 357 -10.96 2.15 11.90
C VAL A 357 -10.12 2.37 13.16
N ALA A 358 -8.90 1.82 13.21
CA ALA A 358 -7.96 2.05 14.31
C ALA A 358 -7.66 3.55 14.49
N HIS A 359 -7.39 4.26 13.39
CA HIS A 359 -7.15 5.69 13.40
C HIS A 359 -8.36 6.49 13.90
N GLN A 360 -9.56 6.21 13.36
CA GLN A 360 -10.79 6.92 13.72
C GLN A 360 -11.17 6.72 15.19
N ARG A 361 -11.00 5.51 15.72
CA ARG A 361 -11.23 5.23 17.14
C ARG A 361 -10.35 6.10 18.03
N ASN A 362 -9.05 6.18 17.74
CA ASN A 362 -8.12 7.01 18.53
C ASN A 362 -8.40 8.50 18.34
N LYS A 363 -8.90 8.92 17.16
CA LYS A 363 -9.36 10.30 16.94
C LYS A 363 -10.58 10.64 17.82
N LYS A 364 -11.59 9.77 17.90
CA LYS A 364 -12.79 9.98 18.73
C LYS A 364 -12.46 10.10 20.21
N PHE A 365 -11.49 9.32 20.69
CA PHE A 365 -11.04 9.39 22.08
C PHE A 365 -10.46 10.76 22.45
N LEU A 366 -9.75 11.42 21.53
CA LEU A 366 -9.19 12.75 21.76
C LEU A 366 -10.27 13.84 21.82
N THR A 367 -11.37 13.68 21.09
CA THR A 367 -12.45 14.68 21.06
C THR A 367 -13.34 14.62 22.29
N SER A 368 -13.44 13.48 22.98
CA SER A 368 -14.29 13.35 24.17
C SER A 368 -13.67 13.90 25.46
N THR A 369 -12.35 14.02 25.54
CA THR A 369 -11.63 14.38 26.78
C THR A 369 -11.09 15.81 26.82
N SER A 370 -11.15 16.58 25.72
CA SER A 370 -10.59 17.94 25.71
C SER A 370 -11.63 19.01 26.01
N GLN A 371 -11.67 19.49 27.25
CA GLN A 371 -12.09 20.86 27.56
C GLN A 371 -10.81 21.70 27.68
N ALA A 372 -10.54 22.57 26.71
CA ALA A 372 -9.37 23.45 26.72
C ALA A 372 -9.83 24.90 26.93
N THR A 373 -9.22 25.61 27.88
CA THR A 373 -9.40 27.04 28.06
C THR A 373 -8.34 27.77 27.24
N ILE A 374 -8.76 28.57 26.26
CA ILE A 374 -7.85 29.41 25.47
C ILE A 374 -7.60 30.70 26.25
N LEU A 375 -6.34 30.99 26.55
CA LEU A 375 -5.91 32.30 27.07
C LEU A 375 -5.48 33.14 25.86
N GLY A 376 -6.04 34.34 25.74
CA GLY A 376 -5.86 35.26 24.60
C GLY A 376 -4.48 35.91 24.54
#